data_AF-A0A352HQH5-F1
#
_entry.id   AF-A0A352HQH5-F1
#
_cell.length_a   1.000
_cell.length_b   1.000
_cell.length_c   1.000
_cell.angle_alpha   90.00
_cell.angle_beta   90.00
_cell.angle_gamma   90.00
#
_symmetry.space_group_name_H-M   'P 1'
#
loop_
_entity.id
_entity.type
_entity.pdbx_description
1 polymer ?
#
loop_
_entity_poly.entity_id
_entity_poly.type
_entity_poly.pdbx_seq_one_letter_code
_entity_poly.pdbx_strand_id
1 'polypeptide(L)'
;MTAGVEYTVKFKYRNGEHLSKGPLSLYASTQNTIGGLTSGIKIIANVPAFLESTDALYTFTATESDYYYLGFCARTDRLPIYMTGLEVTKPSITGIDEAATDGSMRHVGDTVVFPDGAADIMLVTVSGQVVRRCTAAGSIDLSQLAPGVYIVSCNVGGKLMCLKIIK
;
A
#
# COMPACT_ATOMS: atom_id res chain seq x y z
N MET A 1 -2.60 -6.17 8.48
CA MET A 1 -1.58 -5.15 8.15
C MET A 1 -0.22 -5.73 8.49
N THR A 2 0.86 -5.20 7.92
CA THR A 2 2.22 -5.73 8.08
C THR A 2 3.05 -4.75 8.89
N ALA A 3 3.76 -5.25 9.90
CA ALA A 3 4.65 -4.45 10.74
C ALA A 3 5.65 -3.66 9.89
N GLY A 4 5.86 -2.39 10.23
CA GLY A 4 6.78 -1.49 9.54
C GLY A 4 6.27 -0.92 8.21
N VAL A 5 5.10 -1.34 7.73
CA VAL A 5 4.49 -0.78 6.52
C VAL A 5 3.62 0.43 6.89
N GLU A 6 3.83 1.54 6.18
CA GLU A 6 2.94 2.70 6.24
C GLU A 6 1.65 2.41 5.48
N TYR A 7 0.52 2.86 6.01
CA TYR A 7 -0.81 2.76 5.41
C TYR A 7 -1.43 4.16 5.35
N THR A 8 -2.17 4.42 4.28
CA THR A 8 -2.95 5.63 4.08
C THR A 8 -4.42 5.33 4.34
N VAL A 9 -5.05 6.12 5.21
CA VAL A 9 -6.48 6.13 5.45
C VAL A 9 -7.06 7.34 4.75
N LYS A 10 -7.94 7.10 3.78
CA LYS A 10 -8.66 8.12 3.03
C LYS A 10 -10.14 8.02 3.33
N PHE A 11 -10.80 9.16 3.49
CA PHE A 11 -12.25 9.24 3.59
C PHE A 11 -12.72 10.63 3.21
N LYS A 12 -13.98 10.73 2.80
CA LYS A 12 -14.67 12.00 2.58
C LYS A 12 -15.60 12.28 3.75
N TYR A 13 -15.59 13.51 4.26
CA TYR A 13 -16.40 13.88 5.42
C TYR A 13 -16.93 15.32 5.35
N ARG A 14 -17.97 15.58 6.14
CA ARG A 14 -18.44 16.93 6.49
C ARG A 14 -19.04 16.95 7.89
N ASN A 15 -19.02 18.12 8.50
CA ASN A 15 -19.66 18.38 9.77
C ASN A 15 -21.07 18.94 9.56
N GLY A 16 -21.95 18.72 10.53
CA GLY A 16 -23.23 19.42 10.62
C GLY A 16 -23.07 20.95 10.78
N GLU A 17 -24.19 21.66 10.74
CA GLU A 17 -24.30 23.11 10.48
C GLU A 17 -23.67 24.08 11.52
N HIS A 18 -23.01 23.60 12.58
CA HIS A 18 -22.31 24.46 13.55
C HIS A 18 -20.81 24.11 13.68
N LEU A 19 -19.98 24.99 13.08
CA LEU A 19 -18.52 24.88 13.00
C LEU A 19 -17.77 25.02 14.34
N SER A 20 -18.42 25.49 15.40
CA SER A 20 -17.73 25.94 16.63
C SER A 20 -17.30 24.82 17.57
N LYS A 21 -17.60 23.53 17.29
CA LYS A 21 -17.39 22.42 18.24
C LYS A 21 -16.77 21.15 17.66
N GLY A 22 -15.68 21.30 16.92
CA GLY A 22 -14.44 20.56 17.14
C GLY A 22 -14.33 19.07 16.74
N PRO A 23 -13.11 18.52 16.85
CA PRO A 23 -12.54 17.62 15.84
C PRO A 23 -12.62 16.11 16.13
N LEU A 24 -12.90 15.31 15.10
CA LEU A 24 -12.90 13.85 15.13
C LEU A 24 -11.46 13.33 15.31
N SER A 25 -11.22 12.40 16.21
CA SER A 25 -9.93 11.69 16.27
C SER A 25 -10.03 10.35 15.55
N LEU A 26 -8.95 9.93 14.91
CA LEU A 26 -8.83 8.63 14.26
C LEU A 26 -7.72 7.82 14.90
N TYR A 27 -8.02 6.56 15.19
CA TYR A 27 -7.10 5.60 15.79
C TYR A 27 -7.03 4.32 14.97
N ALA A 28 -5.92 3.59 15.14
CA ALA A 28 -5.76 2.23 14.68
C ALA A 28 -5.17 1.36 15.80
N SER A 29 -5.69 0.15 15.97
CA SER A 29 -5.22 -0.80 17.00
C SER A 29 -5.52 -2.23 16.60
N THR A 30 -4.77 -3.19 17.14
CA THR A 30 -5.07 -4.62 17.06
C THR A 30 -6.19 -5.05 18.01
N GLN A 31 -6.60 -4.15 18.92
CA GLN A 31 -7.67 -4.42 19.89
C GLN A 31 -9.00 -3.78 19.46
N ASN A 32 -10.05 -4.59 19.30
CA ASN A 32 -11.40 -4.14 18.95
C ASN A 32 -12.26 -3.75 20.17
N THR A 33 -11.72 -2.90 21.05
CA THR A 33 -12.48 -2.32 22.17
C THR A 33 -12.25 -0.82 22.20
N ILE A 34 -13.13 -0.05 22.84
CA ILE A 34 -12.97 1.40 22.96
C ILE A 34 -11.64 1.74 23.65
N GLY A 35 -11.32 1.05 24.75
CA GLY A 35 -10.06 1.23 25.46
C GLY A 35 -8.85 0.83 24.62
N GLY A 36 -8.93 -0.31 23.95
CA GLY A 36 -7.85 -0.81 23.11
C GLY A 36 -7.56 0.00 21.85
N LEU A 37 -8.60 0.60 21.24
CA LEU A 37 -8.46 1.54 20.13
C LEU A 37 -7.81 2.84 20.59
N THR A 38 -8.26 3.41 21.71
CA THR A 38 -7.75 4.70 22.20
C THR A 38 -6.37 4.61 22.84
N SER A 39 -5.92 3.41 23.26
CA SER A 39 -4.54 3.12 23.65
C SER A 39 -3.61 2.76 22.48
N GLY A 40 -4.16 2.57 21.28
CA GLY A 40 -3.40 2.23 20.07
C GLY A 40 -2.74 3.44 19.40
N ILE A 41 -2.55 3.32 18.09
CA ILE A 41 -1.94 4.36 17.26
C ILE A 41 -2.96 5.48 17.06
N LYS A 42 -2.65 6.69 17.54
CA LYS A 42 -3.42 7.90 17.23
C LYS A 42 -2.97 8.45 15.88
N ILE A 43 -3.76 8.18 14.84
CA ILE A 43 -3.47 8.59 13.44
C ILE A 43 -3.59 10.11 13.31
N ILE A 44 -4.70 10.68 13.78
CA ILE A 44 -4.90 12.12 13.83
C ILE A 44 -5.69 12.47 15.10
N ALA A 45 -5.16 13.42 15.87
CA ALA A 45 -5.80 13.89 17.09
C ALA A 45 -7.06 14.69 16.78
N ASN A 46 -7.00 15.53 15.76
CA ASN A 46 -8.05 16.50 15.46
C ASN A 46 -8.25 16.66 13.94
N VAL A 47 -9.18 15.91 13.35
CA VAL A 47 -9.64 16.15 11.97
C VAL A 47 -10.29 17.54 11.91
N PRO A 48 -9.88 18.43 10.98
CA PRO A 48 -10.47 19.76 10.83
C PRO A 48 -11.99 19.73 10.62
N ALA A 49 -12.66 20.85 10.86
CA ALA A 49 -14.10 20.96 10.64
C ALA A 49 -14.40 21.62 9.29
N PHE A 50 -15.22 20.98 8.46
CA PHE A 50 -15.71 21.56 7.21
C PHE A 50 -17.21 21.38 7.07
N LEU A 51 -17.93 22.42 6.65
CA LEU A 51 -19.35 22.34 6.29
C LEU A 51 -19.55 21.62 4.96
N GLU A 52 -18.62 21.87 4.04
CA GLU A 52 -18.58 21.22 2.73
C GLU A 52 -17.89 19.88 2.80
N SER A 53 -18.33 18.97 1.93
CA SER A 53 -17.73 17.65 1.81
C SER A 53 -16.27 17.74 1.38
N THR A 54 -15.38 17.30 2.25
CA THR A 54 -13.92 17.42 2.08
C THR A 54 -13.25 16.06 2.14
N ASP A 55 -12.22 15.85 1.33
CA ASP A 55 -11.37 14.67 1.41
C ASP A 55 -10.35 14.81 2.55
N ALA A 56 -10.25 13.78 3.39
CA ALA A 56 -9.23 13.60 4.41
C ALA A 56 -8.29 12.47 4.00
N LEU A 57 -7.00 12.68 4.25
CA LEU A 57 -5.94 11.72 3.98
C LEU A 57 -4.93 11.77 5.12
N TYR A 58 -4.75 10.64 5.80
CA TYR A 58 -3.82 10.49 6.91
C TYR A 58 -3.04 9.19 6.78
N THR A 59 -1.80 9.17 7.25
CA THR A 59 -0.96 7.96 7.23
C THR A 59 -0.65 7.46 8.63
N PHE A 60 -0.39 6.15 8.74
CA PHE A 60 0.14 5.54 9.95
C PHE A 60 0.96 4.30 9.62
N THR A 61 1.96 4.00 10.44
CA THR A 61 2.78 2.79 10.30
C THR A 61 2.27 1.71 11.25
N ALA A 62 1.97 0.53 10.72
CA ALA A 62 1.60 -0.61 11.56
C ALA A 62 2.82 -1.05 12.39
N THR A 63 2.64 -1.14 13.71
CA THR A 63 3.68 -1.52 14.66
C THR A 63 3.89 -3.04 14.73
N GLU A 64 2.85 -3.81 14.40
CA GLU A 64 2.84 -5.27 14.43
C GLU A 64 2.10 -5.84 13.21
N SER A 65 2.36 -7.11 12.89
CA SER A 65 1.74 -7.80 11.75
C SER A 65 0.48 -8.52 12.20
N ASP A 66 -0.67 -7.85 12.14
CA ASP A 66 -1.96 -8.43 12.54
C ASP A 66 -3.16 -7.71 11.89
N TYR A 67 -4.38 -8.11 12.23
CA TYR A 67 -5.61 -7.39 11.93
C TYR A 67 -5.70 -6.10 12.75
N TYR A 68 -5.84 -4.98 12.04
CA TYR A 68 -6.06 -3.68 12.67
C TYR A 68 -7.51 -3.25 12.51
N TYR A 69 -8.05 -2.72 13.59
CA TYR A 69 -9.32 -2.02 13.65
C TYR A 69 -9.05 -0.52 13.55
N LEU A 70 -9.85 0.19 12.76
CA LEU A 70 -9.86 1.65 12.72
C LEU A 70 -11.04 2.17 13.53
N GLY A 71 -10.78 3.16 14.38
CA GLY A 71 -11.77 3.74 15.28
C GLY A 71 -11.83 5.24 15.16
N PHE A 72 -13.03 5.78 14.96
CA PHE A 72 -13.30 7.20 15.00
C PHE A 72 -13.86 7.59 16.37
N CYS A 73 -13.21 8.51 17.06
CA CYS A 73 -13.66 9.02 18.35
C CYS A 73 -14.15 10.46 18.20
N ALA A 74 -15.46 10.66 18.33
CA ALA A 74 -16.06 11.99 18.48
C ALA A 74 -16.10 12.38 19.97
N ARG A 75 -16.00 13.68 20.29
CA ARG A 75 -16.33 14.14 21.65
C ARG A 75 -17.85 14.13 21.86
N THR A 76 -18.25 13.98 23.12
CA THR A 76 -19.61 13.67 23.58
C THR A 76 -20.64 14.79 23.42
N ASP A 77 -20.25 15.98 22.97
CA ASP A 77 -21.10 17.17 22.85
C ASP A 77 -21.48 17.54 21.41
N ARG A 78 -21.41 16.57 20.47
CA ARG A 78 -21.27 16.88 19.04
C ARG A 78 -22.42 16.48 18.13
N LEU A 79 -22.57 17.32 17.12
CA LEU A 79 -23.44 17.17 15.96
C LEU A 79 -23.02 15.98 15.08
N PRO A 80 -23.92 15.51 14.20
CA PRO A 80 -23.60 14.42 13.28
C PRO A 80 -22.39 14.76 12.39
N ILE A 81 -21.50 13.78 12.26
CA ILE A 81 -20.44 13.77 11.26
C ILE A 81 -20.88 12.80 10.17
N TYR A 82 -20.86 13.27 8.93
CA TYR A 82 -21.18 12.44 7.78
C TYR A 82 -19.86 11.99 7.14
N MET A 83 -19.73 10.70 6.87
CA MET A 83 -18.54 10.11 6.27
C MET A 83 -18.92 9.14 5.16
N THR A 84 -18.13 9.13 4.09
CA THR A 84 -18.25 8.18 2.99
C THR A 84 -16.88 7.88 2.36
N GLY A 85 -16.82 6.84 1.54
CA GLY A 85 -15.62 6.51 0.78
C GLY A 85 -14.40 6.20 1.65
N LEU A 86 -14.60 5.50 2.77
CA LEU A 86 -13.50 5.04 3.61
C LEU A 86 -12.66 4.01 2.83
N GLU A 87 -11.39 4.30 2.70
CA GLU A 87 -10.42 3.47 2.01
C GLU A 87 -9.15 3.38 2.87
N VAL A 88 -8.57 2.17 2.94
CA VAL A 88 -7.27 1.96 3.55
C VAL A 88 -6.36 1.32 2.52
N THR A 89 -5.33 2.05 2.11
CA THR A 89 -4.35 1.58 1.14
C THR A 89 -2.99 1.48 1.81
N LYS A 90 -2.16 0.56 1.32
CA LYS A 90 -0.71 0.64 1.54
C LYS A 90 -0.10 1.35 0.32
N PRO A 91 1.00 2.10 0.47
CA PRO A 91 1.77 2.53 -0.69
C PRO A 91 2.09 1.31 -1.55
N SER A 92 1.82 1.43 -2.85
CA SER A 92 2.45 0.57 -3.84
C SER A 92 3.94 0.89 -3.78
N ILE A 93 4.72 0.10 -3.05
CA ILE A 93 6.18 0.19 -3.14
C ILE A 93 6.56 -0.40 -4.49
N THR A 94 6.45 0.40 -5.54
CA THR A 94 7.24 0.23 -6.76
C THR A 94 8.57 0.95 -6.52
N GLY A 95 9.40 0.36 -5.66
CA GLY A 95 10.83 0.65 -5.66
C GLY A 95 11.42 -0.02 -6.89
N ILE A 96 11.67 0.74 -7.95
CA ILE A 96 12.53 0.31 -9.04
C ILE A 96 13.95 0.63 -8.59
N ASP A 97 14.64 -0.33 -7.99
CA ASP A 97 16.09 -0.31 -8.02
C ASP A 97 16.47 -0.76 -9.45
N GLU A 98 17.05 0.13 -10.26
CA GLU A 98 17.81 -0.33 -11.42
C GLU A 98 18.90 -1.27 -10.88
N ALA A 99 18.82 -2.52 -11.29
CA ALA A 99 19.76 -3.57 -10.95
C ALA A 99 21.13 -3.26 -11.55
N ALA A 100 21.93 -2.46 -10.85
CA ALA A 100 23.29 -2.08 -11.26
C ALA A 100 24.33 -2.46 -10.19
N THR A 101 24.20 -3.64 -9.60
CA THR A 101 25.31 -4.33 -8.92
C THR A 101 25.36 -5.80 -9.34
N ASP A 102 26.58 -6.36 -9.42
CA ASP A 102 26.80 -7.75 -9.79
C ASP A 102 25.97 -8.70 -8.89
N GLY A 103 25.26 -9.64 -9.51
CA GLY A 103 24.40 -10.60 -8.83
C GLY A 103 22.92 -10.19 -8.68
N SER A 104 22.47 -9.13 -9.36
CA SER A 104 21.06 -8.70 -9.40
C SER A 104 20.30 -9.20 -10.65
N MET A 105 18.97 -9.06 -10.67
CA MET A 105 18.13 -9.40 -11.83
C MET A 105 18.55 -8.54 -13.03
N ARG A 106 18.89 -9.18 -14.17
CA ARG A 106 19.47 -8.47 -15.32
C ARG A 106 18.77 -8.83 -16.63
N HIS A 107 18.70 -7.87 -17.54
CA HIS A 107 18.25 -8.07 -18.92
C HIS A 107 19.45 -8.22 -19.86
N VAL A 108 19.53 -9.34 -20.57
CA VAL A 108 20.63 -9.66 -21.51
C VAL A 108 20.02 -10.18 -22.80
N GLY A 109 20.07 -9.37 -23.86
CA GLY A 109 19.42 -9.71 -25.14
C GLY A 109 17.92 -9.93 -24.94
N ASP A 110 17.40 -11.09 -25.35
CA ASP A 110 16.01 -11.49 -25.18
C ASP A 110 15.77 -12.30 -23.90
N THR A 111 16.63 -12.18 -22.90
CA THR A 111 16.55 -12.99 -21.68
C THR A 111 16.62 -12.12 -20.43
N VAL A 112 15.75 -12.41 -19.47
CA VAL A 112 15.91 -11.91 -18.09
C VAL A 112 16.54 -13.01 -17.26
N VAL A 113 17.67 -12.72 -16.63
CA VAL A 113 18.38 -13.63 -15.72
C VAL A 113 18.09 -13.19 -14.29
N PHE A 114 17.73 -14.17 -13.46
CA PHE A 114 17.41 -13.96 -12.06
C PHE A 114 18.60 -14.27 -11.15
N PRO A 115 18.68 -13.62 -9.98
CA PRO A 115 19.64 -14.01 -8.94
C PRO A 115 19.28 -15.37 -8.33
N ASP A 116 20.28 -16.00 -7.70
CA ASP A 116 20.07 -17.26 -6.98
C ASP A 116 19.04 -17.07 -5.85
N GLY A 117 18.15 -18.06 -5.72
CA GLY A 117 17.06 -18.02 -4.73
C GLY A 117 15.86 -17.18 -5.15
N ALA A 118 15.78 -16.71 -6.40
CA ALA A 118 14.60 -16.05 -6.92
C ALA A 118 13.37 -16.98 -6.92
N ALA A 119 12.30 -16.49 -6.30
CA ALA A 119 11.01 -17.15 -6.21
C ALA A 119 9.87 -16.22 -6.65
N ASP A 120 8.66 -16.77 -6.84
CA ASP A 120 7.45 -16.02 -7.19
C ASP A 120 7.64 -15.08 -8.40
N ILE A 121 8.22 -15.62 -9.47
CA ILE A 121 8.57 -14.86 -10.66
C ILE A 121 7.32 -14.57 -11.48
N MET A 122 7.11 -13.30 -11.83
CA MET A 122 6.02 -12.84 -12.68
C MET A 122 6.53 -11.98 -13.83
N LEU A 123 5.97 -12.20 -15.02
CA LEU A 123 6.08 -11.32 -16.17
C LEU A 123 4.68 -10.80 -16.47
N VAL A 124 4.52 -9.49 -16.46
CA VAL A 124 3.24 -8.82 -16.67
C VAL A 124 3.34 -7.72 -17.73
N THR A 125 2.23 -7.43 -18.40
CA THR A 125 2.10 -6.23 -19.23
C THR A 125 1.95 -4.98 -18.35
N VAL A 126 2.11 -3.79 -18.93
CA VAL A 126 1.84 -2.52 -18.21
C VAL A 126 0.38 -2.34 -17.78
N SER A 127 -0.55 -3.07 -18.40
CA SER A 127 -1.96 -3.10 -17.97
C SER A 127 -2.23 -4.07 -16.81
N GLY A 128 -1.19 -4.74 -16.29
CA GLY A 128 -1.29 -5.69 -15.18
C GLY A 128 -1.72 -7.09 -15.60
N GLN A 129 -1.79 -7.39 -16.90
CA GLN A 129 -2.08 -8.75 -17.37
C GLN A 129 -0.87 -9.65 -17.13
N VAL A 130 -1.09 -10.79 -16.48
CA VAL A 130 -0.04 -11.80 -16.29
C VAL A 130 0.22 -12.54 -17.59
N VAL A 131 1.44 -12.42 -18.10
CA VAL A 131 1.93 -13.11 -19.30
C VAL A 131 2.56 -14.44 -18.91
N ARG A 132 3.33 -14.46 -17.82
CA ARG A 132 3.97 -15.68 -17.30
C ARG A 132 4.10 -15.62 -15.78
N ARG A 133 3.99 -16.80 -15.15
CA ARG A 133 4.24 -16.99 -13.72
C ARG A 133 5.01 -18.28 -13.50
N CYS A 134 6.05 -18.23 -12.69
CA CYS A 134 6.87 -19.37 -12.32
C CYS A 134 7.15 -19.32 -10.81
N THR A 135 7.18 -20.47 -10.15
CA THR A 135 7.56 -20.52 -8.73
C THR A 135 9.04 -20.20 -8.53
N ALA A 136 9.92 -20.67 -9.42
CA ALA A 136 11.35 -20.36 -9.45
C ALA A 136 11.91 -20.60 -10.86
N ALA A 137 12.94 -19.85 -11.25
CA ALA A 137 13.67 -20.01 -12.51
C ALA A 137 14.99 -19.23 -12.47
N GLY A 138 16.02 -19.73 -13.17
CA GLY A 138 17.26 -18.97 -13.38
C GLY A 138 17.14 -17.91 -14.47
N SER A 139 16.21 -18.08 -15.41
CA SER A 139 15.94 -17.09 -16.46
C SER A 139 14.55 -17.22 -17.08
N ILE A 140 14.13 -16.18 -17.79
CA ILE A 140 12.96 -16.18 -18.69
C ILE A 140 13.42 -15.71 -20.07
N ASP A 141 13.07 -16.49 -21.09
CA ASP A 141 13.17 -16.09 -22.50
C ASP A 141 11.98 -15.22 -22.90
N LEU A 142 12.29 -14.13 -23.61
CA LEU A 142 11.37 -13.11 -24.10
C LEU A 142 11.21 -13.16 -25.62
N SER A 143 11.90 -14.06 -26.33
CA SER A 143 11.95 -14.09 -27.80
C SER A 143 10.56 -14.16 -28.47
N GLN A 144 9.59 -14.79 -27.80
CA GLN A 144 8.23 -14.98 -28.28
C GLN A 144 7.25 -13.86 -27.90
N LEU A 145 7.71 -12.84 -27.16
CA LEU A 145 6.87 -11.72 -26.79
C LEU A 145 6.72 -10.75 -27.96
N ALA A 146 5.50 -10.23 -28.13
CA ALA A 146 5.25 -9.12 -29.04
C ALA A 146 5.99 -7.86 -28.57
N PRO A 147 6.36 -6.94 -29.48
CA PRO A 147 6.94 -5.66 -29.11
C PRO A 147 6.07 -4.91 -28.12
N GLY A 148 6.68 -4.30 -27.10
CA GLY A 148 5.94 -3.64 -26.03
C GLY A 148 6.71 -3.51 -24.72
N VAL A 149 6.02 -2.97 -23.72
CA VAL A 149 6.58 -2.79 -22.37
C VAL A 149 6.05 -3.85 -21.42
N TYR A 150 6.97 -4.49 -20.72
CA TYR A 150 6.70 -5.52 -19.73
C TYR A 150 7.35 -5.17 -18.40
N ILE A 151 6.81 -5.73 -17.33
CA ILE A 151 7.40 -5.68 -15.99
C ILE A 151 7.68 -7.12 -15.57
N VAL A 152 8.94 -7.40 -15.24
CA VAL A 152 9.35 -8.66 -14.63
C VAL A 152 9.59 -8.42 -13.15
N SER A 153 9.11 -9.33 -12.30
CA SER A 153 9.36 -9.28 -10.87
C SER A 153 9.71 -10.65 -10.30
N CYS A 154 10.44 -10.67 -9.19
CA CYS A 154 10.71 -11.85 -8.38
C CYS A 154 10.93 -11.48 -6.91
N ASN A 155 10.81 -12.45 -6.01
CA ASN A 155 11.17 -12.32 -4.60
C ASN A 155 12.54 -12.98 -4.35
N VAL A 156 13.43 -12.29 -3.63
CA VAL A 156 14.75 -12.81 -3.22
C VAL A 156 14.94 -12.48 -1.75
N GLY A 157 15.00 -13.50 -0.89
CA GLY A 157 15.21 -13.31 0.54
C GLY A 157 14.15 -12.41 1.21
N GLY A 158 12.91 -12.40 0.72
CA GLY A 158 11.82 -11.55 1.21
C GLY A 158 11.75 -10.16 0.56
N LYS A 159 12.73 -9.76 -0.25
CA LYS A 159 12.73 -8.50 -1.01
C LYS A 159 12.12 -8.72 -2.39
N LEU A 160 11.15 -7.90 -2.76
CA LEU A 160 10.65 -7.84 -4.14
C LEU A 160 11.64 -7.07 -5.02
N MET A 161 12.01 -7.66 -6.16
CA MET A 161 12.82 -7.02 -7.20
C MET A 161 11.98 -6.91 -8.48
N CYS A 162 12.11 -5.80 -9.20
CA CYS A 162 11.36 -5.54 -10.43
C CYS A 162 12.27 -4.96 -11.51
N LEU A 163 12.03 -5.32 -12.77
CA LEU A 163 12.72 -4.82 -13.93
C LEU A 163 11.73 -4.49 -15.05
N LYS A 164 11.81 -3.26 -15.57
CA LYS A 164 11.06 -2.86 -16.77
C LYS A 164 11.81 -3.34 -18.01
N ILE A 165 11.09 -4.00 -18.91
CA ILE A 165 11.62 -4.47 -20.19
C ILE A 165 10.90 -3.77 -21.33
N ILE A 166 11.68 -3.35 -22.34
CA ILE A 166 11.17 -2.88 -23.62
C ILE A 166 11.61 -3.91 -24.65
N LYS A 167 10.64 -4.58 -25.27
CA LYS A 167 10.84 -5.56 -26.35
C LYS A 167 10.53 -4.92 -27.70
#